data_AF-A0A2U1PF86-F1
#
_entry.id   AF-A0A2U1PF86-F1
#
_cell.length_a   1.000
_cell.length_b   1.000
_cell.length_c   1.000
_cell.angle_alpha   90.00
_cell.angle_beta   90.00
_cell.angle_gamma   90.00
#
_symmetry.space_group_name_H-M   'P 1'
#
loop_
_entity.id
_entity.type
_entity.pdbx_description
1 polymer ?
#
loop_
_entity_poly.entity_id
_entity_poly.type
_entity_poly.pdbx_seq_one_letter_code
_entity_poly.pdbx_strand_id
1 'polypeptide(L)'
;MPMSFMTGSIVGKRFYKQVTTRESDDGVGWSVMLDYRTLKTPSKRPLKCSSLFLAKAIAAEWDYQLADGIRPFTMPLMKLACTALERVPLIRSKIIDSLMQRFNQDLVFCRAPDDDVLTSGVHELQVKKIDPLLKWVESEFGIKPVVYSSFFGG
;
A
#
# COMPACT_ATOMS: atom_id res chain seq x y z
N MET A 1 0.68 -12.18 -11.50
CA MET A 1 0.46 -12.59 -10.09
C MET A 1 -0.28 -13.91 -10.10
N PRO A 2 0.04 -14.88 -9.23
CA PRO A 2 -0.73 -16.12 -9.15
C PRO A 2 -2.18 -15.81 -8.73
N MET A 3 -3.16 -16.49 -9.33
CA MET A 3 -4.59 -16.24 -9.06
C MET A 3 -5.00 -16.48 -7.60
N SER A 4 -4.23 -17.28 -6.87
CA SER A 4 -4.49 -17.57 -5.45
C SER A 4 -4.44 -16.35 -4.53
N PHE A 5 -3.75 -15.28 -4.95
CA PHE A 5 -3.67 -14.03 -4.19
C PHE A 5 -4.91 -13.13 -4.31
N MET A 6 -5.82 -13.41 -5.26
CA MET A 6 -7.03 -12.61 -5.51
C MET A 6 -8.31 -13.30 -5.02
N THR A 7 -8.35 -14.63 -4.96
CA THR A 7 -9.56 -15.40 -4.64
C THR A 7 -9.62 -15.91 -3.20
N GLY A 8 -8.68 -15.51 -2.33
CA GLY A 8 -8.63 -15.99 -0.95
C GLY A 8 -8.33 -17.48 -0.82
N SER A 9 -7.82 -18.12 -1.87
CA SER A 9 -7.54 -19.55 -1.85
C SER A 9 -6.32 -19.88 -1.01
N ILE A 10 -6.40 -21.01 -0.31
CA ILE A 10 -5.33 -21.51 0.55
C ILE A 10 -4.14 -21.94 -0.31
N VAL A 11 -2.96 -21.42 0.00
CA VAL A 11 -1.71 -21.75 -0.70
C VAL A 11 -0.86 -22.66 0.19
N GLY A 12 -1.15 -23.96 0.12
CA GLY A 12 -0.42 -24.97 0.87
C GLY A 12 -0.68 -24.94 2.38
N LYS A 13 -0.33 -26.05 3.05
CA LYS A 13 -0.47 -26.17 4.51
C LYS A 13 0.60 -25.38 5.24
N ARG A 14 0.31 -24.93 6.47
CA ARG A 14 1.33 -24.34 7.36
C ARG A 14 2.38 -25.40 7.65
N PHE A 15 3.63 -25.10 7.31
CA PHE A 15 4.77 -26.02 7.41
C PHE A 15 5.77 -25.65 8.53
N TYR A 16 5.47 -24.59 9.28
CA TYR A 16 6.34 -24.03 10.31
C TYR A 16 5.61 -23.91 11.64
N LYS A 17 6.37 -23.96 12.75
CA LYS A 17 5.81 -23.84 14.11
C LYS A 17 6.01 -22.44 14.67
N GLN A 18 7.23 -21.95 14.66
CA GLN A 18 7.63 -20.68 15.26
C GLN A 18 7.99 -19.65 14.18
N VAL A 19 7.63 -18.40 14.42
CA VAL A 19 8.06 -17.27 13.59
C VAL A 19 8.92 -16.34 14.44
N THR A 20 10.12 -16.01 13.96
CA THR A 20 11.04 -15.11 14.65
C THR A 20 11.59 -14.06 13.69
N THR A 21 12.19 -13.00 14.22
CA THR A 21 12.86 -11.97 13.45
C THR A 21 14.34 -11.93 13.83
N ARG A 22 15.21 -11.81 12.84
CA ARG A 22 16.67 -11.70 13.04
C ARG A 22 17.21 -10.56 12.19
N GLU A 23 18.31 -9.96 12.61
CA GLU A 23 19.11 -9.10 11.72
C GLU A 23 19.60 -9.92 10.52
N SER A 24 19.59 -9.29 9.35
CA SER A 24 20.11 -9.91 8.14
C SER A 24 21.61 -10.19 8.27
N ASP A 25 22.12 -11.25 7.62
CA ASP A 25 23.53 -11.67 7.73
C ASP A 25 24.52 -10.57 7.32
N ASP A 26 24.12 -9.66 6.43
CA ASP A 26 24.95 -8.54 5.98
C ASP A 26 24.94 -7.34 6.96
N GLY A 27 24.29 -7.45 8.13
CA GLY A 27 24.15 -6.39 9.13
C GLY A 27 23.23 -5.23 8.72
N VAL A 28 22.71 -5.25 7.49
CA VAL A 28 21.82 -4.21 6.95
C VAL A 28 20.42 -4.77 6.79
N GLY A 29 19.55 -4.44 7.75
CA GLY A 29 18.13 -4.76 7.73
C GLY A 29 17.75 -5.99 8.57
N TRP A 30 16.47 -6.35 8.47
CA TRP A 30 15.83 -7.40 9.26
C TRP A 30 15.18 -8.44 8.35
N SER A 31 15.29 -9.70 8.73
CA SER A 31 14.66 -10.83 8.04
C SER A 31 13.74 -11.59 8.99
N VAL A 32 12.67 -12.12 8.41
CA VAL A 32 11.74 -13.01 9.13
C VAL A 32 12.20 -14.45 8.94
N MET A 33 12.15 -15.23 10.01
CA MET A 33 12.49 -16.64 10.01
C MET A 33 11.24 -17.47 10.35
N LEU A 34 11.01 -18.51 9.56
CA LEU A 34 10.01 -19.55 9.81
C LEU A 34 10.78 -20.78 10.33
N ASP A 35 10.69 -21.04 11.62
CA ASP A 35 11.57 -21.92 12.37
C ASP A 35 13.05 -21.57 12.13
N TYR A 36 13.77 -22.40 11.38
CA TYR A 36 15.18 -22.22 11.02
C TYR A 36 15.37 -21.66 9.59
N ARG A 37 14.29 -21.43 8.84
CA ARG A 37 14.36 -21.03 7.42
C ARG A 37 14.11 -19.53 7.26
N THR A 38 15.02 -18.85 6.60
CA THR A 38 14.82 -17.45 6.22
C THR A 38 13.67 -17.32 5.22
N LEU A 39 12.74 -16.42 5.50
CA LEU A 39 11.62 -16.11 4.63
C LEU A 39 12.13 -15.49 3.32
N LYS A 40 11.60 -15.99 2.21
CA LYS A 40 11.94 -15.53 0.87
C LYS A 40 10.72 -15.00 0.15
N THR A 41 10.97 -14.12 -0.81
CA THR A 41 9.95 -13.64 -1.73
C THR A 41 9.57 -14.74 -2.74
N PRO A 42 8.44 -14.60 -3.46
CA PRO A 42 8.04 -15.56 -4.49
C PRO A 42 9.11 -15.82 -5.56
N SER A 43 9.95 -14.82 -5.89
CA SER A 43 11.08 -14.96 -6.81
C SER A 43 12.35 -15.48 -6.12
N LYS A 44 12.23 -16.12 -4.95
CA LYS A 44 13.30 -16.75 -4.13
C LYS A 44 14.38 -15.79 -3.63
N ARG A 45 14.11 -14.47 -3.60
CA ARG A 45 15.03 -13.48 -3.02
C ARG A 45 14.84 -13.41 -1.51
N PRO A 46 15.89 -13.12 -0.71
CA PRO A 46 15.73 -12.92 0.72
C PRO A 46 14.84 -11.71 1.00
N LEU A 47 13.83 -11.86 1.86
CA LEU A 47 12.99 -10.74 2.29
C LEU A 47 13.75 -9.91 3.33
N LYS A 48 14.27 -8.76 2.89
CA LYS A 48 14.98 -7.81 3.76
C LYS A 48 14.10 -6.59 4.03
N CYS A 49 13.77 -6.37 5.29
CA CYS A 49 13.03 -5.22 5.77
C CYS A 49 14.00 -4.16 6.29
N SER A 50 13.73 -2.88 6.04
CA SER A 50 14.56 -1.78 6.54
C SER A 50 14.46 -1.56 8.05
N SER A 51 13.36 -1.99 8.67
CA SER A 51 13.05 -1.75 10.08
C SER A 51 12.57 -3.02 10.78
N LEU A 52 12.95 -3.17 12.05
CA LEU A 52 12.50 -4.24 12.93
C LEU A 52 10.97 -4.25 13.07
N PHE A 53 10.33 -3.08 13.12
CA PHE A 53 8.88 -2.98 13.25
C PHE A 53 8.16 -3.63 12.07
N LEU A 54 8.64 -3.38 10.84
CA LEU A 54 8.07 -4.00 9.64
C LEU A 54 8.30 -5.51 9.64
N ALA A 55 9.50 -5.97 10.03
CA ALA A 55 9.79 -7.40 10.13
C ALA A 55 8.90 -8.09 11.17
N LYS A 56 8.68 -7.48 12.34
CA LYS A 56 7.77 -8.00 13.38
C LYS A 56 6.32 -8.03 12.92
N ALA A 57 5.86 -7.00 12.20
CA ALA A 57 4.50 -6.97 11.67
C ALA A 57 4.28 -8.08 10.64
N ILE A 58 5.24 -8.30 9.73
CA ILE A 58 5.20 -9.42 8.79
C ILE A 58 5.28 -10.76 9.53
N ALA A 59 6.13 -10.88 10.55
CA ALA A 59 6.20 -12.08 11.38
C ALA A 59 4.84 -12.40 12.04
N ALA A 60 4.12 -11.39 12.52
CA ALA A 60 2.77 -11.56 13.06
C ALA A 60 1.77 -12.05 12.01
N GLU A 61 1.83 -11.56 10.77
CA GLU A 61 1.00 -12.07 9.66
C GLU A 61 1.24 -13.56 9.38
N TRP A 62 2.50 -14.00 9.47
CA TRP A 62 2.89 -15.40 9.32
C TRP A 62 2.45 -16.25 10.52
N ASP A 63 2.56 -15.72 11.74
CA ASP A 63 2.16 -16.47 12.94
C ASP A 63 0.63 -16.65 13.04
N TYR A 64 -0.13 -15.69 12.52
CA TYR A 64 -1.60 -15.75 12.46
C TYR A 64 -2.15 -16.81 11.48
N GLN A 65 -1.31 -17.38 10.60
CA GLN A 65 -1.78 -18.38 9.64
C GLN A 65 -2.26 -19.66 10.31
N LEU A 66 -3.39 -20.19 9.84
CA LEU A 66 -3.99 -21.39 10.40
C LEU A 66 -3.31 -22.67 9.88
N ALA A 67 -3.51 -23.78 10.60
CA ALA A 67 -2.91 -25.07 10.27
C ALA A 67 -3.43 -25.67 8.96
N ASP A 68 -4.67 -25.34 8.58
CA ASP A 68 -5.32 -25.77 7.33
C ASP A 68 -4.66 -25.14 6.10
N GLY A 69 -4.05 -23.96 6.24
CA GLY A 69 -3.04 -23.46 5.32
C GLY A 69 -2.83 -21.95 5.28
N ILE A 70 -1.93 -21.54 4.39
CA ILE A 70 -1.49 -20.14 4.26
C ILE A 70 -2.50 -19.38 3.40
N ARG A 71 -2.99 -18.23 3.88
CA ARG A 71 -4.02 -17.41 3.23
C ARG A 71 -3.43 -16.05 2.86
N PRO A 72 -2.93 -15.86 1.62
CA PRO A 72 -2.22 -14.65 1.24
C PRO A 72 -3.04 -13.36 1.37
N PHE A 73 -4.37 -13.45 1.27
CA PHE A 73 -5.27 -12.31 1.47
C PHE A 73 -5.17 -11.72 2.88
N THR A 74 -4.82 -12.54 3.88
CA THR A 74 -4.61 -12.11 5.27
C THR A 74 -3.21 -11.53 5.52
N MET A 75 -2.38 -11.39 4.47
CA MET A 75 -0.97 -10.99 4.58
C MET A 75 -0.64 -9.75 3.71
N PRO A 76 -1.31 -8.60 3.95
CA PRO A 76 -1.11 -7.40 3.14
C PRO A 76 0.32 -6.86 3.21
N LEU A 77 0.98 -6.85 4.38
CA LEU A 77 2.33 -6.32 4.54
C LEU A 77 3.35 -7.19 3.82
N MET A 78 3.23 -8.53 3.91
CA MET A 78 4.05 -9.46 3.14
C MET A 78 3.93 -9.19 1.64
N LYS A 79 2.70 -8.98 1.14
CA LYS A 79 2.44 -8.71 -0.28
C LYS A 79 3.05 -7.37 -0.74
N LEU A 80 2.89 -6.33 0.07
CA LEU A 80 3.46 -5.01 -0.21
C LEU A 80 4.99 -5.05 -0.18
N ALA A 81 5.58 -5.71 0.81
CA ALA A 81 7.03 -5.87 0.94
C ALA A 81 7.63 -6.63 -0.25
N CYS A 82 7.00 -7.73 -0.69
CA CYS A 82 7.46 -8.45 -1.88
C CYS A 82 7.38 -7.58 -3.14
N THR A 83 6.29 -6.82 -3.30
CA THR A 83 6.10 -5.93 -4.45
C THR A 83 7.14 -4.80 -4.44
N ALA A 84 7.42 -4.23 -3.27
CA ALA A 84 8.40 -3.17 -3.07
C ALA A 84 9.84 -3.63 -3.36
N LEU A 85 10.18 -4.88 -3.06
CA LEU A 85 11.52 -5.43 -3.30
C LEU A 85 11.72 -5.96 -4.73
N GLU A 86 10.70 -6.58 -5.32
CA GLU A 86 10.84 -7.24 -6.61
C GLU A 86 10.46 -6.36 -7.79
N ARG A 87 9.32 -5.67 -7.68
CA ARG A 87 8.68 -4.99 -8.81
C ARG A 87 9.01 -3.51 -8.85
N VAL A 88 8.84 -2.81 -7.73
CA VAL A 88 9.01 -1.35 -7.67
C VAL A 88 10.38 -0.87 -8.18
N PRO A 89 11.53 -1.51 -7.88
CA PRO A 89 12.81 -1.02 -8.35
C PRO A 89 12.94 -1.00 -9.88
N LEU A 90 12.28 -1.94 -10.57
CA LEU A 90 12.34 -2.09 -12.03
C LEU A 90 11.45 -1.08 -12.77
N ILE A 91 10.38 -0.61 -12.14
CA ILE A 91 9.37 0.26 -12.78
C ILE A 91 9.15 1.56 -12.01
N ARG A 92 10.08 1.96 -11.14
CA ARG A 92 9.92 3.10 -10.23
C ARG A 92 9.60 4.39 -10.98
N SER A 93 10.35 4.70 -12.04
CA SER A 93 10.12 5.88 -12.87
C SER A 93 8.72 5.87 -13.47
N LYS A 94 8.33 4.76 -14.11
CA LYS A 94 7.00 4.60 -14.70
C LYS A 94 5.86 4.74 -13.69
N ILE A 95 6.06 4.25 -12.46
CA ILE A 95 5.08 4.43 -11.37
C ILE A 95 4.95 5.91 -11.01
N ILE A 96 6.08 6.60 -10.83
CA ILE A 96 6.09 8.03 -10.51
C ILE A 96 5.41 8.82 -11.62
N ASP A 97 5.77 8.60 -12.88
CA ASP A 97 5.17 9.28 -14.03
C ASP A 97 3.67 9.05 -14.10
N SER A 98 3.22 7.80 -13.91
CA SER A 98 1.80 7.45 -13.92
C SER A 98 1.02 8.10 -12.77
N LEU A 99 1.62 8.23 -11.59
CA LEU A 99 1.01 8.92 -10.45
C LEU A 99 0.91 10.42 -10.71
N MET A 100 1.96 11.03 -11.26
CA MET A 100 1.96 12.47 -11.59
C MET A 100 0.97 12.82 -12.70
N GLN A 101 0.83 11.97 -13.72
CA GLN A 101 -0.19 12.16 -14.77
C GLN A 101 -1.62 12.16 -14.22
N ARG A 102 -1.88 11.38 -13.17
CA ARG A 102 -3.21 11.25 -12.54
C ARG A 102 -3.44 12.23 -11.40
N PHE A 103 -2.39 12.87 -10.90
CA PHE A 103 -2.47 13.80 -9.77
C PHE A 103 -3.50 14.89 -10.03
N ASN A 104 -3.46 15.52 -11.22
CA ASN A 104 -4.39 16.59 -11.59
C ASN A 104 -5.86 16.14 -11.70
N GLN A 105 -6.12 14.82 -11.70
CA GLN A 105 -7.45 14.21 -11.80
C GLN A 105 -7.88 13.57 -10.47
N ASP A 106 -7.25 13.94 -9.35
CA ASP A 106 -7.62 13.43 -8.04
C ASP A 106 -9.04 13.85 -7.66
N LEU A 107 -9.73 12.99 -6.92
CA LEU A 107 -11.09 13.21 -6.40
C LEU A 107 -11.16 14.51 -5.59
N VAL A 108 -10.09 14.85 -4.88
CA VAL A 108 -9.96 16.07 -4.07
C VAL A 108 -10.16 17.35 -4.91
N PHE A 109 -9.81 17.30 -6.19
CA PHE A 109 -9.89 18.41 -7.12
C PHE A 109 -11.23 18.49 -7.85
N CYS A 110 -12.07 17.47 -7.78
CA CYS A 110 -13.39 17.44 -8.42
C CYS A 110 -14.49 17.61 -7.37
N ARG A 111 -15.26 18.71 -7.45
CA ARG A 111 -16.35 19.03 -6.55
C ARG A 111 -17.70 18.82 -7.22
N ALA A 112 -18.70 18.54 -6.40
CA ALA A 112 -20.08 18.61 -6.83
C ALA A 112 -20.39 20.05 -7.29
N PRO A 113 -21.20 20.23 -8.36
CA PRO A 113 -21.70 21.54 -8.75
C PRO A 113 -22.58 22.12 -7.64
N ASP A 114 -22.60 23.44 -7.51
CA ASP A 114 -23.44 24.16 -6.52
C ASP A 114 -24.73 24.70 -7.17
N ASP A 115 -25.04 24.18 -8.35
CA ASP A 115 -26.02 24.77 -9.27
C ASP A 115 -27.46 24.33 -8.96
N ASP A 116 -27.61 23.25 -8.17
CA ASP A 116 -28.89 22.65 -7.80
C ASP A 116 -28.99 22.41 -6.28
N VAL A 117 -30.22 22.44 -5.76
CA VAL A 117 -30.54 22.24 -4.34
C VAL A 117 -30.12 20.84 -3.86
N LEU A 118 -30.05 19.87 -4.77
CA LEU A 118 -29.62 18.50 -4.47
C LEU A 118 -28.10 18.39 -4.27
N THR A 119 -27.31 19.23 -4.95
CA THR A 119 -25.84 19.11 -4.95
C THR A 119 -25.15 20.13 -4.06
N SER A 120 -25.80 21.26 -3.75
CA SER A 120 -25.27 22.31 -2.88
C SER A 120 -24.88 21.82 -1.49
N GLY A 121 -25.71 20.99 -0.84
CA GLY A 121 -25.40 20.41 0.46
C GLY A 121 -24.16 19.51 0.45
N VAL A 122 -23.91 18.80 -0.66
CA VAL A 122 -22.71 17.97 -0.83
C VAL A 122 -21.49 18.87 -1.08
N HIS A 123 -21.65 19.91 -1.89
CA HIS A 123 -20.61 20.91 -2.16
C HIS A 123 -20.10 21.56 -0.86
N GLU A 124 -21.01 22.04 -0.01
CA GLU A 124 -20.66 22.64 1.29
C GLU A 124 -19.88 21.69 2.19
N LEU A 125 -20.28 20.42 2.26
CA LEU A 125 -19.58 19.40 3.04
C LEU A 125 -18.18 19.11 2.49
N GLN A 126 -18.06 19.05 1.16
CA GLN A 126 -16.77 18.89 0.49
C GLN A 126 -15.86 20.08 0.80
N VAL A 127 -16.34 21.32 0.65
CA VAL A 127 -15.59 22.54 1.00
C VAL A 127 -15.11 22.48 2.44
N LYS A 128 -16.02 22.21 3.38
CA LYS A 128 -15.70 22.15 4.81
C LYS A 128 -14.64 21.09 5.16
N LYS A 129 -14.63 19.94 4.49
CA LYS A 129 -13.75 18.80 4.83
C LYS A 129 -12.47 18.74 4.00
N ILE A 130 -12.52 19.17 2.75
CA ILE A 130 -11.44 18.99 1.78
C ILE A 130 -10.58 20.25 1.65
N ASP A 131 -11.13 21.46 1.81
CA ASP A 131 -10.35 22.69 1.72
C ASP A 131 -9.19 22.78 2.73
N PRO A 132 -9.30 22.28 3.97
CA PRO A 132 -8.16 22.21 4.88
C PRO A 132 -6.99 21.41 4.31
N LEU A 133 -7.25 20.34 3.54
CA LEU A 133 -6.21 19.55 2.88
C LEU A 133 -5.56 20.34 1.74
N LEU A 134 -6.36 21.06 0.94
CA LEU A 134 -5.84 21.90 -0.14
C LEU A 134 -4.97 23.04 0.41
N LYS A 135 -5.39 23.67 1.51
CA LYS A 135 -4.59 24.69 2.21
C LYS A 135 -3.29 24.12 2.76
N TRP A 136 -3.32 22.90 3.28
CA TRP A 136 -2.10 22.20 3.73
C TRP A 136 -1.14 21.91 2.56
N VAL A 137 -1.66 21.47 1.41
CA VAL A 137 -0.85 21.28 0.20
C VAL A 137 -0.21 22.59 -0.25
N GLU A 138 -0.97 23.69 -0.24
CA GLU A 138 -0.45 25.02 -0.57
C GLU A 138 0.63 25.47 0.42
N SER A 139 0.47 25.22 1.73
CA SER A 139 1.45 25.61 2.74
C SER A 139 2.75 24.78 2.71
N GLU A 140 2.64 23.47 2.51
CA GLU A 140 3.81 22.57 2.54
C GLU A 140 4.59 22.55 1.21
N PHE A 141 3.87 22.60 0.09
CA PHE A 141 4.46 22.42 -1.24
C PHE A 141 4.46 23.69 -2.09
N GLY A 142 3.78 24.76 -1.66
CA GLY A 142 3.71 26.02 -2.42
C GLY A 142 2.89 25.91 -3.71
N ILE A 143 2.09 24.86 -3.86
CA ILE A 143 1.29 24.61 -5.06
C ILE A 143 -0.18 24.79 -4.69
N LYS A 144 -0.87 25.64 -5.45
CA LYS A 144 -2.33 25.80 -5.33
C LYS A 144 -3.03 24.94 -6.40
N PRO A 145 -3.68 23.83 -6.02
CA PRO A 145 -4.35 22.97 -6.99
C PRO A 145 -5.59 23.65 -7.59
N VAL A 146 -5.86 23.38 -8.86
CA VAL A 146 -7.08 23.84 -9.52
C VAL A 146 -8.22 22.92 -9.09
N VAL A 147 -9.35 23.51 -8.73
CA VAL A 147 -10.56 22.79 -8.33
C VAL A 147 -11.61 22.96 -9.41
N TYR A 148 -12.21 21.84 -9.83
CA TYR A 148 -13.22 21.77 -10.87
C TYR A 148 -14.57 21.44 -10.23
N SER A 149 -15.61 22.22 -10.53
CA SER A 149 -17.01 21.95 -10.13
C SER A 149 -17.87 21.41 -11.27
N SER A 150 -17.31 21.33 -12.48
CA SER A 150 -17.99 20.87 -13.69
C SER A 150 -17.25 19.69 -14.32
N PHE A 151 -18.02 18.75 -14.89
CA PHE A 151 -17.48 17.60 -15.61
C PHE A 151 -16.68 17.99 -16.86
N PHE A 152 -16.95 19.16 -17.44
CA PHE A 152 -16.27 19.62 -18.65
C PHE A 152 -14.88 20.22 -18.39
N GLY A 153 -14.48 20.39 -17.13
CA GLY A 153 -13.30 21.18 -16.78
C GLY A 153 -13.53 22.68 -17.03
N GLY A 154 -12.93 23.52 -16.19
CA GLY A 154 -12.95 24.98 -16.35
C GLY A 154 -11.91 25.44 -17.36
#